data_AF-A0A2D7JG81-F1
#
_entry.id   AF-A0A2D7JG81-F1
#
_cell.length_a   1.000
_cell.length_b   1.000
_cell.length_c   1.000
_cell.angle_alpha   90.00
_cell.angle_beta   90.00
_cell.angle_gamma   90.00
#
_symmetry.space_group_name_H-M   'P 1'
#
loop_
_entity.id
_entity.type
_entity.pdbx_description
1 polymer ?
#
loop_
_entity_poly.entity_id
_entity_poly.type
_entity_poly.pdbx_seq_one_letter_code
_entity_poly.pdbx_strand_id
1 'polypeptide(L)'
;MLSAYRELAAEREAQGVPPLPLNAEQTQGLTELLQNPPAGEEEFLLHLLIDRIPPGVDEAAYVKATWLSAVAQGQASSPLVSPLEATRLLGTMVGGYNVAALIELLQHSDPQLAGCAAEGLSRTLLVYDAFNEVMELASSNRFAKQVV
;
A
#
# COMPACT_ATOMS: atom_id res chain seq x y z
N MET A 1 -13.21 4.63 -14.22
CA MET A 1 -12.41 3.45 -13.83
C MET A 1 -13.28 2.20 -13.62
N LEU A 2 -14.20 2.17 -12.65
CA LEU A 2 -14.94 0.95 -12.28
C LEU A 2 -15.71 0.26 -13.41
N SER A 3 -16.49 1.01 -14.21
CA SER A 3 -17.25 0.44 -15.33
C SER A 3 -16.34 -0.25 -16.34
N ALA A 4 -15.31 0.45 -16.82
CA ALA A 4 -14.32 -0.09 -17.74
C ALA A 4 -13.58 -1.31 -17.17
N TYR A 5 -13.24 -1.29 -15.87
CA TYR A 5 -12.63 -2.47 -15.22
C TYR A 5 -13.58 -3.68 -15.21
N ARG A 6 -14.85 -3.47 -14.88
CA ARG A 6 -15.87 -4.54 -14.84
C ARG A 6 -16.14 -5.12 -16.23
N GLU A 7 -16.16 -4.30 -17.28
CA GLU A 7 -16.30 -4.75 -18.67
C GLU A 7 -15.13 -5.67 -19.07
N LEU A 8 -13.88 -5.22 -18.87
CA LEU A 8 -12.70 -6.01 -19.15
C LEU A 8 -12.62 -7.30 -18.30
N ALA A 9 -13.07 -7.23 -17.05
CA ALA A 9 -13.14 -8.40 -16.17
C ALA A 9 -14.14 -9.45 -16.71
N ALA A 10 -15.33 -9.01 -17.12
CA ALA A 10 -16.36 -9.89 -17.67
C ALA A 10 -15.93 -10.55 -19.00
N GLU A 11 -15.24 -9.81 -19.87
CA GLU A 11 -14.69 -10.35 -21.13
C GLU A 11 -13.67 -11.48 -20.88
N ARG A 12 -12.87 -11.34 -19.82
CA ARG A 12 -11.86 -12.33 -19.42
C ARG A 12 -12.49 -13.53 -18.71
N GLU A 13 -13.47 -13.28 -17.86
CA GLU A 13 -14.23 -14.33 -17.19
C GLU A 13 -15.01 -15.19 -18.19
N ALA A 14 -15.57 -14.60 -19.25
CA ALA A 14 -16.18 -15.32 -20.36
C ALA A 14 -15.19 -16.25 -21.11
N GLN A 15 -13.89 -16.00 -20.98
CA GLN A 15 -12.80 -16.84 -21.50
C GLN A 15 -12.23 -17.80 -20.44
N GLY A 16 -12.80 -17.83 -19.22
CA GLY A 16 -12.35 -18.66 -18.11
C GLY A 16 -11.01 -18.22 -17.50
N VAL A 17 -10.59 -16.96 -17.72
CA VAL A 17 -9.34 -16.43 -17.20
C VAL A 17 -9.60 -15.27 -16.24
N PRO A 18 -8.76 -15.10 -15.18
CA PRO A 18 -8.96 -14.03 -14.23
C PRO A 18 -8.75 -12.66 -14.89
N PRO A 19 -9.36 -11.57 -14.34
CA PRO A 19 -9.10 -10.21 -14.81
C PRO A 19 -7.61 -9.88 -14.77
N LEU A 20 -7.19 -8.88 -15.54
CA LEU A 20 -5.82 -8.36 -15.41
C LEU A 20 -5.68 -7.55 -14.11
N PRO A 21 -4.47 -7.48 -13.53
CA PRO A 21 -4.18 -6.52 -12.47
C PRO A 21 -4.44 -5.09 -12.95
N LEU A 22 -4.65 -4.17 -12.00
CA LEU A 22 -4.77 -2.75 -12.29
C LEU A 22 -3.44 -2.21 -12.80
N ASN A 23 -3.51 -1.37 -13.83
CA ASN A 23 -2.39 -0.55 -14.25
C ASN A 23 -2.31 0.75 -13.41
N ALA A 24 -1.31 1.59 -13.67
CA ALA A 24 -1.08 2.83 -12.94
C ALA A 24 -2.28 3.81 -13.02
N GLU A 25 -2.87 3.98 -14.21
CA GLU A 25 -4.01 4.88 -14.42
C GLU A 25 -5.26 4.39 -13.66
N GLN A 26 -5.55 3.10 -13.70
CA GLN A 26 -6.65 2.50 -12.96
C GLN A 26 -6.42 2.59 -11.45
N THR A 27 -5.17 2.41 -11.01
CA THR A 27 -4.80 2.56 -9.59
C THR A 27 -4.95 4.00 -9.14
N GLN A 28 -4.59 4.99 -9.97
CA GLN A 28 -4.85 6.39 -9.68
C GLN A 28 -6.36 6.67 -9.56
N GLY A 29 -7.16 6.16 -10.50
CA GLY A 29 -8.62 6.28 -10.40
C GLY A 29 -9.20 5.56 -9.16
N LEU A 30 -8.57 4.46 -8.71
CA LEU A 30 -8.95 3.76 -7.49
C LEU A 30 -8.69 4.63 -6.25
N THR A 31 -7.53 5.29 -6.16
CA THR A 31 -7.18 6.10 -4.98
C THR A 31 -8.13 7.29 -4.83
N GLU A 32 -8.57 7.90 -5.93
CA GLU A 32 -9.59 8.97 -5.91
C GLU A 32 -10.94 8.47 -5.41
N LEU A 33 -11.38 7.29 -5.86
CA LEU A 33 -12.61 6.64 -5.38
C LEU A 33 -12.50 6.23 -3.92
N LEU A 34 -11.33 5.79 -3.46
CA LEU A 34 -11.13 5.46 -2.04
C LEU A 34 -11.21 6.69 -1.14
N GLN A 35 -10.89 7.89 -1.63
CA GLN A 35 -11.08 9.13 -0.88
C GLN A 35 -12.56 9.56 -0.81
N ASN A 36 -13.34 9.26 -1.87
CA ASN A 36 -14.77 9.59 -1.96
C ASN A 36 -15.57 8.40 -2.52
N PRO A 37 -15.81 7.34 -1.73
CA PRO A 37 -16.39 6.11 -2.24
C PRO A 37 -17.86 6.29 -2.64
N PRO A 38 -18.26 5.81 -3.83
CA PRO A 38 -19.67 5.66 -4.15
C PRO A 38 -20.33 4.68 -3.17
N ALA A 39 -21.57 4.98 -2.76
CA ALA A 39 -22.31 4.12 -1.85
C ALA A 39 -22.50 2.71 -2.42
N GLY A 40 -22.18 1.68 -1.64
CA GLY A 40 -22.32 0.28 -2.03
C GLY A 40 -21.13 -0.30 -2.81
N GLU A 41 -20.08 0.49 -3.08
CA GLU A 41 -18.86 0.03 -3.75
C GLU A 41 -17.70 -0.22 -2.76
N GLU A 42 -17.89 0.00 -1.46
CA GLU A 42 -16.82 0.07 -0.46
C GLU A 42 -15.98 -1.21 -0.40
N GLU A 43 -16.64 -2.36 -0.31
CA GLU A 43 -15.98 -3.68 -0.26
C GLU A 43 -15.24 -3.97 -1.56
N PHE A 44 -15.82 -3.60 -2.70
CA PHE A 44 -15.20 -3.82 -4.00
C PHE A 44 -13.94 -2.96 -4.18
N LEU A 45 -13.99 -1.68 -3.77
CA LEU A 45 -12.83 -0.80 -3.80
C LEU A 45 -11.69 -1.32 -2.93
N LEU A 46 -11.99 -1.84 -1.73
CA LEU A 46 -11.01 -2.46 -0.86
C LEU A 46 -10.41 -3.72 -1.48
N HIS A 47 -11.22 -4.59 -2.08
CA HIS A 47 -10.72 -5.76 -2.80
C HIS A 47 -9.78 -5.37 -3.96
N LEU A 48 -10.12 -4.32 -4.73
CA LEU A 48 -9.22 -3.82 -5.77
C LEU A 48 -7.88 -3.34 -5.21
N LEU A 49 -7.92 -2.61 -4.09
CA LEU A 49 -6.71 -2.08 -3.43
C LEU A 49 -5.82 -3.21 -2.91
N ILE A 50 -6.41 -4.20 -2.26
CA ILE A 50 -5.69 -5.27 -1.57
C ILE A 50 -5.13 -6.28 -2.58
N ASP A 51 -5.96 -6.76 -3.50
CA ASP A 51 -5.68 -7.98 -4.26
C ASP A 51 -5.41 -7.76 -5.76
N ARG A 52 -5.69 -6.56 -6.30
CA ARG A 52 -5.67 -6.33 -7.75
C ARG A 52 -4.55 -5.42 -8.23
N ILE A 53 -3.66 -4.95 -7.37
CA ILE A 53 -2.51 -4.14 -7.74
C ILE A 53 -1.23 -4.99 -7.68
N PRO A 54 -0.41 -5.04 -8.74
CA PRO A 54 0.87 -5.75 -8.71
C PRO A 54 1.76 -5.31 -7.54
N PRO A 55 2.53 -6.21 -6.92
CA PRO A 55 3.53 -5.84 -5.90
C PRO A 55 4.83 -5.34 -6.55
N GLY A 56 5.81 -4.95 -5.73
CA GLY A 56 7.16 -4.66 -6.20
C GLY A 56 7.34 -3.25 -6.76
N VAL A 57 8.02 -3.17 -7.90
CA VAL A 57 8.41 -1.91 -8.58
C VAL A 57 7.59 -1.62 -9.84
N ASP A 58 6.38 -2.18 -9.92
CA ASP A 58 5.41 -1.85 -10.97
C ASP A 58 4.90 -0.40 -10.80
N GLU A 59 4.55 0.26 -11.90
CA GLU A 59 4.03 1.63 -11.86
C GLU A 59 2.73 1.75 -11.04
N ALA A 60 1.86 0.73 -11.07
CA ALA A 60 0.68 0.68 -10.22
C ALA A 60 1.05 0.51 -8.73
N ALA A 61 2.10 -0.27 -8.44
CA ALA A 61 2.63 -0.40 -7.08
C ALA A 61 3.17 0.93 -6.56
N TYR A 62 3.83 1.73 -7.41
CA TYR A 62 4.27 3.08 -7.06
C TYR A 62 3.11 3.98 -6.64
N VAL A 63 2.03 4.01 -7.43
CA VAL A 63 0.83 4.81 -7.13
C VAL A 63 0.20 4.35 -5.81
N LYS A 64 0.08 3.03 -5.61
CA LYS A 64 -0.45 2.45 -4.37
C LYS A 64 0.40 2.83 -3.15
N ALA A 65 1.71 2.62 -3.20
CA ALA A 65 2.61 2.91 -2.08
C ALA A 65 2.59 4.41 -1.73
N THR A 66 2.62 5.27 -2.75
CA THR A 66 2.55 6.73 -2.57
C THR A 66 1.25 7.14 -1.87
N TRP A 67 0.11 6.63 -2.33
CA TRP A 67 -1.18 6.97 -1.72
C TRP A 67 -1.32 6.41 -0.30
N LEU A 68 -0.92 5.15 -0.06
CA LEU A 68 -0.96 4.57 1.29
C LEU A 68 -0.04 5.32 2.25
N SER A 69 1.15 5.75 1.80
CA SER A 69 2.04 6.59 2.61
C SER A 69 1.38 7.92 2.96
N ALA A 70 0.75 8.59 1.97
CA ALA A 70 0.02 9.83 2.20
C ALA A 70 -1.14 9.67 3.21
N VAL A 71 -1.89 8.55 3.14
CA VAL A 71 -2.95 8.25 4.12
C VAL A 71 -2.36 7.97 5.50
N ALA A 72 -1.29 7.19 5.60
CA ALA A 72 -0.62 6.89 6.87
C ALA A 72 -0.06 8.17 7.54
N GLN A 73 0.44 9.12 6.77
CA GLN A 73 0.95 10.41 7.25
C GLN A 73 -0.12 11.48 7.43
N GLY A 74 -1.40 11.19 7.14
CA GLY A 74 -2.51 12.15 7.24
C GLY A 74 -2.52 13.26 6.18
N GLN A 75 -1.78 13.08 5.08
CA GLN A 75 -1.74 14.00 3.93
C GLN A 75 -2.89 13.73 2.94
N ALA A 76 -3.40 12.51 2.93
CA ALA A 76 -4.63 12.12 2.24
C ALA A 76 -5.57 11.42 3.23
N SER A 77 -6.86 11.36 2.92
CA SER A 77 -7.85 10.72 3.80
C SER A 77 -8.82 9.85 3.03
N SER A 78 -9.25 8.75 3.64
CA SER A 78 -10.26 7.84 3.11
C SER A 78 -11.19 7.43 4.24
N PRO A 79 -12.51 7.36 4.02
CA PRO A 79 -13.42 6.77 4.99
C PRO A 79 -13.26 5.24 5.10
N LEU A 80 -12.56 4.59 4.16
CA LEU A 80 -12.40 3.13 4.10
C LEU A 80 -11.02 2.66 4.60
N VAL A 81 -10.00 3.51 4.51
CA VAL A 81 -8.62 3.18 4.88
C VAL A 81 -8.15 4.16 5.95
N SER A 82 -8.01 3.68 7.19
CA SER A 82 -7.42 4.45 8.28
C SER A 82 -5.91 4.58 8.12
N PRO A 83 -5.24 5.54 8.78
CA PRO A 83 -3.77 5.63 8.76
C PRO A 83 -3.09 4.31 9.17
N LEU A 84 -3.61 3.62 10.20
CA LEU A 84 -3.09 2.34 10.65
C LEU A 84 -3.29 1.22 9.62
N GLU A 85 -4.45 1.19 8.94
CA GLU A 85 -4.68 0.23 7.86
C GLU A 85 -3.77 0.52 6.66
N ALA A 86 -3.51 1.79 6.34
CA ALA A 86 -2.60 2.16 5.27
C ALA A 86 -1.17 1.69 5.56
N THR A 87 -0.68 1.86 6.79
CA THR A 87 0.61 1.32 7.24
C THR A 87 0.64 -0.21 7.14
N ARG A 88 -0.44 -0.89 7.55
CA ARG A 88 -0.55 -2.36 7.46
C ARG A 88 -0.47 -2.84 6.01
N LEU A 89 -1.18 -2.18 5.09
CA LEU A 89 -1.19 -2.51 3.66
C LEU A 89 0.16 -2.24 2.99
N LEU A 90 0.90 -1.20 3.39
CA LEU A 90 2.29 -1.02 2.94
C LEU A 90 3.14 -2.23 3.31
N GLY A 91 2.93 -2.82 4.49
CA GLY A 91 3.62 -4.03 4.95
C GLY A 91 3.36 -5.29 4.11
N THR A 92 2.30 -5.31 3.27
CA THR A 92 1.96 -6.49 2.46
C THR A 92 2.48 -6.40 1.02
N MET A 93 3.12 -5.30 0.62
CA MET A 93 3.54 -5.06 -0.76
C MET A 93 4.84 -5.79 -1.17
N VAL A 94 5.33 -6.72 -0.33
CA VAL A 94 6.48 -7.64 -0.58
C VAL A 94 7.85 -6.96 -0.64
N GLY A 95 7.95 -5.73 -1.14
CA GLY A 95 9.16 -4.94 -1.28
C GLY A 95 9.06 -3.95 -2.45
N GLY A 96 10.08 -3.12 -2.64
CA GLY A 96 10.07 -2.04 -3.64
C GLY A 96 9.57 -0.72 -3.06
N TYR A 97 8.58 -0.09 -3.69
CA TYR A 97 8.16 1.28 -3.35
C TYR A 97 7.57 1.43 -1.94
N ASN A 98 7.14 0.33 -1.30
CA ASN A 98 6.65 0.36 0.08
C ASN A 98 7.77 0.48 1.13
N VAL A 99 9.00 0.08 0.82
CA VAL A 99 10.10 0.01 1.81
C VAL A 99 10.44 1.40 2.35
N ALA A 100 10.68 2.36 1.46
CA ALA A 100 10.98 3.74 1.85
C ALA A 100 9.84 4.35 2.69
N ALA A 101 8.58 4.13 2.29
CA ALA A 101 7.42 4.60 3.05
C ALA A 101 7.37 4.01 4.46
N LEU A 102 7.66 2.71 4.62
CA LEU A 102 7.71 2.08 5.95
C LEU A 102 8.87 2.62 6.80
N ILE A 103 10.04 2.90 6.21
CA ILE A 103 11.20 3.47 6.92
C ILE A 103 10.88 4.89 7.42
N GLU A 104 10.22 5.71 6.61
CA GLU A 104 9.71 7.02 7.05
C GLU A 104 8.74 6.87 8.23
N LEU A 105 7.83 5.89 8.17
CA LEU A 105 6.84 5.64 9.21
C LEU A 105 7.44 5.14 10.54
N LEU A 106 8.65 4.56 10.54
CA LEU A 106 9.37 4.25 11.80
C LEU A 106 9.63 5.50 12.66
N GLN A 107 9.69 6.67 12.03
CA GLN A 107 9.93 7.96 12.67
C GLN A 107 8.63 8.72 13.01
N HIS A 108 7.47 8.11 12.74
CA HIS A 108 6.19 8.73 12.98
C HIS A 108 5.96 9.01 14.48
N SER A 109 5.33 10.14 14.80
CA SER A 109 5.08 10.57 16.19
C SER A 109 4.07 9.67 16.91
N ASP A 110 3.11 9.10 16.18
CA ASP A 110 2.20 8.07 16.67
C ASP A 110 2.92 6.71 16.79
N PRO A 111 3.10 6.19 18.02
CA PRO A 111 3.79 4.92 18.23
C PRO A 111 3.03 3.70 17.66
N GLN A 112 1.72 3.80 17.41
CA GLN A 112 0.97 2.70 16.78
C GLN A 112 1.36 2.56 15.31
N LEU A 113 1.52 3.67 14.60
CA LEU A 113 1.95 3.67 13.21
C LEU A 113 3.42 3.24 13.09
N ALA A 114 4.30 3.79 13.92
CA ALA A 114 5.70 3.38 13.93
C ALA A 114 5.89 1.90 14.30
N GLY A 115 5.12 1.38 15.24
CA GLY A 115 5.10 -0.04 15.59
C GLY A 115 4.61 -0.93 14.45
N CYS A 116 3.52 -0.54 13.79
CA CYS A 116 2.99 -1.27 12.63
C CYS A 116 3.99 -1.27 11.46
N ALA A 117 4.69 -0.16 11.22
CA ALA A 117 5.74 -0.08 10.21
C ALA A 117 6.91 -1.01 10.52
N ALA A 118 7.32 -1.09 11.80
CA ALA A 118 8.36 -2.02 12.24
C ALA A 118 7.94 -3.48 12.03
N GLU A 119 6.69 -3.85 12.35
CA GLU A 119 6.16 -5.20 12.09
C GLU A 119 6.17 -5.54 10.59
N GLY A 120 5.80 -4.60 9.73
CA GLY A 120 5.84 -4.77 8.28
C GLY A 120 7.28 -4.97 7.76
N LEU A 121 8.21 -4.10 8.16
CA LEU A 121 9.61 -4.20 7.76
C LEU A 121 10.28 -5.48 8.27
N SER A 122 9.98 -5.91 9.50
CA SER A 122 10.53 -7.15 10.08
C SER A 122 10.18 -8.41 9.29
N ARG A 123 9.14 -8.34 8.44
CA ARG A 123 8.69 -9.44 7.57
C ARG A 123 9.07 -9.23 6.11
N THR A 124 9.69 -8.10 5.77
CA THR A 124 10.04 -7.74 4.41
C THR A 124 11.46 -8.23 4.11
N LEU A 125 11.58 -9.23 3.23
CA LEU A 125 12.89 -9.76 2.82
C LEU A 125 13.58 -8.87 1.77
N LEU A 126 12.80 -8.19 0.93
CA LEU A 126 13.29 -7.44 -0.23
C LEU A 126 13.63 -5.99 0.12
N VAL A 127 14.40 -5.77 1.20
CA VAL A 127 14.83 -4.43 1.66
C VAL A 127 16.14 -3.95 1.04
N TYR A 128 16.97 -4.87 0.52
CA TYR A 128 18.24 -4.57 -0.18
C TYR A 128 19.08 -3.50 0.53
N ASP A 129 19.50 -2.45 -0.20
CA ASP A 129 20.37 -1.38 0.34
C ASP A 129 19.69 -0.54 1.43
N ALA A 130 18.35 -0.50 1.47
CA ALA A 130 17.59 0.19 2.51
C ALA A 130 17.80 -0.44 3.90
N PHE A 131 18.37 -1.65 3.98
CA PHE A 131 18.84 -2.22 5.24
C PHE A 131 19.83 -1.30 5.96
N ASN A 132 20.73 -0.63 5.23
CA ASN A 132 21.70 0.29 5.84
C ASN A 132 21.01 1.49 6.48
N GLU A 133 19.94 2.00 5.86
CA GLU A 133 19.13 3.09 6.41
C GLU A 133 18.43 2.66 7.71
N VAL A 134 17.86 1.45 7.73
CA VAL A 134 17.25 0.89 8.94
C VAL A 134 18.28 0.70 10.05
N MET A 135 19.47 0.19 9.73
CA MET A 135 20.58 0.02 10.68
C MET A 135 21.06 1.35 11.26
N GLU A 136 21.21 2.38 10.43
CA GLU A 136 21.57 3.72 10.88
C GLU A 136 20.49 4.30 11.80
N LEU A 137 19.22 4.17 11.40
CA LEU A 137 18.09 4.64 12.20
C LEU A 137 17.97 3.87 13.53
N ALA A 138 18.30 2.58 13.54
CA ALA A 138 18.33 1.75 14.75
C ALA A 138 19.34 2.21 15.79
N SER A 139 20.30 3.09 15.46
CA SER A 139 21.17 3.68 16.49
C SER A 139 20.38 4.50 17.53
N SER A 140 19.30 5.15 17.11
CA SER A 140 18.53 6.11 17.93
C SER A 140 17.02 5.83 18.02
N ASN A 141 16.46 5.02 17.11
CA ASN A 141 15.03 4.74 17.04
C ASN A 141 14.71 3.32 17.54
N ARG A 142 13.86 3.22 18.57
CA ARG A 142 13.47 1.93 19.17
C ARG A 142 12.72 0.98 18.24
N PHE A 143 11.97 1.52 17.27
CA PHE A 143 11.21 0.74 16.30
C PHE A 143 12.12 0.22 15.20
N ALA A 144 13.08 1.02 14.73
CA ALA A 144 14.12 0.54 13.83
C ALA A 144 14.97 -0.56 14.50
N LYS A 145 15.26 -0.45 15.81
CA LYS A 145 15.90 -1.53 16.58
C LYS A 145 15.11 -2.84 16.62
N GLN A 146 13.79 -2.79 16.48
CA GLN A 146 12.94 -3.99 16.45
C GLN A 146 13.04 -4.71 15.09
N VAL A 147 13.35 -3.98 14.02
CA VAL A 147 13.45 -4.54 12.66
C VAL A 147 14.74 -5.35 12.45
N VAL A 148 15.81 -5.00 13.17
CA VAL A 148 17.17 -5.56 13.00
C VAL A 148 17.49 -6.72 13.94
#